data_AF-A0A365ZRE9-F1
#
_entry.id   AF-A0A365ZRE9-F1
#
_cell.length_a   1.000
_cell.length_b   1.000
_cell.length_c   1.000
_cell.angle_alpha   90.00
_cell.angle_beta   90.00
_cell.angle_gamma   90.00
#
_symmetry.space_group_name_H-M   'P 1'
#
loop_
_entity.id
_entity.type
_entity.pdbx_description
1 polymer ?
#
loop_
_entity_poly.entity_id
_entity_poly.type
_entity_poly.pdbx_seq_one_letter_code
_entity_poly.pdbx_strand_id
1 'polypeptide(L)'
;MTARSRPRYRLNLDGPVYVWQQVADHIEQRICAAEFAIRLPNREVLAREYGVSVGSVRRAVKHLADRGSLRTTKGRGTYVVP
;
A
#
# COMPACT_ATOMS: atom_id res chain seq x y z
N MET A 1 -10.31 17.31 -19.42
CA MET A 1 -10.87 16.01 -19.01
C MET A 1 -9.75 15.13 -18.49
N THR A 2 -9.54 15.10 -17.17
CA THR A 2 -8.48 14.29 -16.55
C THR A 2 -8.91 12.82 -16.53
N ALA A 3 -8.17 11.98 -17.24
CA ALA A 3 -8.33 10.54 -17.17
C ALA A 3 -8.16 10.10 -15.72
N ARG A 4 -9.25 9.75 -15.04
CA ARG A 4 -9.19 8.98 -13.80
C ARG A 4 -8.59 7.64 -14.18
N SER A 5 -7.26 7.53 -14.06
CA SER A 5 -6.55 6.27 -14.19
C SER A 5 -7.26 5.26 -13.29
N ARG A 6 -7.83 4.22 -13.90
CA ARG A 6 -8.43 3.13 -13.14
C ARG A 6 -7.33 2.55 -12.24
N PRO A 7 -7.63 2.27 -10.97
CA PRO A 7 -6.65 1.63 -10.12
C PRO A 7 -6.19 0.33 -10.78
N ARG A 8 -4.88 0.07 -10.75
CA ARG A 8 -4.30 -1.14 -11.37
C ARG A 8 -4.81 -2.42 -10.72
N TYR A 9 -5.33 -2.31 -9.51
CA TYR A 9 -5.79 -3.43 -8.69
C TYR A 9 -7.28 -3.31 -8.42
N ARG A 10 -7.99 -4.42 -8.59
CA ARG A 10 -9.44 -4.50 -8.33
C ARG A 10 -9.65 -4.84 -6.86
N LEU A 11 -9.99 -3.83 -6.07
CA LEU A 11 -10.40 -3.99 -4.68
C LEU A 11 -11.89 -4.36 -4.61
N ASN A 12 -12.25 -5.27 -3.72
CA ASN A 12 -13.64 -5.60 -3.45
C ASN A 12 -14.21 -4.59 -2.45
N LEU A 13 -15.00 -3.63 -2.92
CA LEU A 13 -15.58 -2.57 -2.08
C LEU A 13 -16.91 -2.98 -1.43
N ASP A 14 -17.55 -4.02 -1.95
CA ASP A 14 -18.86 -4.52 -1.49
C ASP A 14 -18.74 -5.70 -0.51
N GLY A 15 -17.50 -6.15 -0.27
CA GLY A 15 -17.19 -7.27 0.62
C GLY A 15 -16.98 -6.87 2.08
N PRO A 16 -16.93 -7.85 3.00
CA PRO A 16 -16.76 -7.61 4.43
C PRO A 16 -15.34 -7.20 4.83
N VAL A 17 -14.35 -7.35 3.94
CA VAL A 17 -12.95 -7.07 4.22
C VAL A 17 -12.66 -5.59 3.99
N TYR A 18 -12.05 -4.93 4.97
CA TYR A 18 -11.75 -3.51 4.83
C TYR A 18 -10.76 -3.25 3.70
N VAL A 19 -10.98 -2.15 2.96
CA VAL A 19 -10.12 -1.71 1.85
C VAL A 19 -8.64 -1.62 2.25
N TRP A 20 -8.34 -1.14 3.46
CA TRP A 20 -6.94 -1.04 3.91
C TRP A 20 -6.30 -2.41 4.13
N GLN A 21 -7.06 -3.46 4.48
CA GLN A 21 -6.55 -4.82 4.62
C GLN A 21 -6.20 -5.39 3.25
N GLN A 22 -7.10 -5.25 2.28
CA GLN A 22 -6.84 -5.69 0.90
C GLN A 22 -5.60 -5.01 0.31
N VAL A 23 -5.41 -3.71 0.60
CA VAL A 23 -4.18 -2.99 0.21
C VAL A 23 -2.95 -3.52 0.93
N ALA A 24 -3.05 -3.86 2.22
CA ALA A 24 -1.93 -4.44 2.97
C ALA A 24 -1.52 -5.80 2.41
N ASP A 25 -2.49 -6.70 2.21
CA ASP A 25 -2.28 -8.04 1.65
C ASP A 25 -1.62 -7.96 0.28
N HIS A 26 -2.09 -7.05 -0.57
CA HIS A 26 -1.50 -6.88 -1.90
C HIS A 26 -0.11 -6.22 -1.87
N ILE A 27 0.15 -5.28 -0.95
CA ILE A 27 1.52 -4.76 -0.76
C ILE A 27 2.46 -5.87 -0.28
N GLU A 28 2.02 -6.73 0.62
CA GLU A 28 2.79 -7.88 1.11
C GLU A 28 3.13 -8.85 -0.04
N GLN A 29 2.16 -9.19 -0.90
CA GLN A 29 2.40 -10.00 -2.10
C GLN A 29 3.46 -9.38 -3.02
N ARG A 30 3.39 -8.07 -3.26
CA ARG A 30 4.38 -7.34 -4.09
C ARG A 30 5.76 -7.29 -3.44
N ILE A 31 5.84 -7.22 -2.11
CA ILE A 31 7.11 -7.34 -1.37
C ILE A 31 7.71 -8.73 -1.58
N CYS A 32 6.91 -9.79 -1.41
CA CYS A 32 7.36 -11.18 -1.63
C CYS A 32 7.79 -11.43 -3.08
N ALA A 33 7.17 -10.76 -4.05
CA ALA A 33 7.54 -10.80 -5.47
C ALA A 33 8.76 -9.90 -5.81
N ALA A 34 9.39 -9.28 -4.82
CA ALA A 34 10.53 -8.36 -4.98
C ALA A 34 10.25 -7.17 -5.93
N GLU A 35 8.99 -6.73 -6.04
CA GLU A 35 8.64 -5.58 -6.89
C GLU A 35 9.11 -4.23 -6.31
N PHE A 36 9.35 -4.19 -5.01
CA PHE A 36 9.91 -3.01 -4.34
C PHE A 36 11.39 -3.25 -4.05
N ALA A 37 12.26 -2.53 -4.78
CA ALA A 37 13.71 -2.73 -4.66
C ALA A 37 14.26 -2.51 -3.23
N ILE A 38 13.88 -1.40 -2.58
CA ILE A 38 14.42 -1.01 -1.25
C ILE A 38 13.33 -0.41 -0.36
N ARG A 39 12.43 0.37 -0.95
CA ARG A 39 11.41 1.14 -0.22
C ARG A 39 10.13 1.22 -1.01
N LEU A 40 9.03 1.41 -0.29
CA LEU A 40 7.74 1.68 -0.91
C LEU A 40 7.73 3.07 -1.59
N PRO A 41 6.90 3.24 -2.62
CA PRO A 41 6.49 4.57 -3.11
C PRO A 41 5.84 5.39 -1.99
N ASN A 42 5.73 6.70 -2.21
CA ASN A 42 5.05 7.56 -1.25
C ASN A 42 3.56 7.19 -1.12
N ARG A 43 2.95 7.48 0.03
CA ARG A 43 1.57 7.09 0.33
C ARG A 43 0.57 7.68 -0.65
N GLU A 44 0.80 8.90 -1.14
CA GLU A 44 -0.03 9.55 -2.16
C GLU A 44 0.06 8.82 -3.51
N VAL A 45 1.25 8.30 -3.86
CA VAL A 45 1.46 7.52 -5.08
C VAL A 45 0.72 6.20 -4.98
N LEU A 46 0.88 5.48 -3.86
CA LEU A 46 0.15 4.24 -3.61
C LEU A 46 -1.36 4.48 -3.58
N ALA A 47 -1.82 5.55 -2.93
CA ALA A 47 -3.24 5.88 -2.84
C ALA A 47 -3.84 6.10 -4.24
N ARG A 48 -3.12 6.80 -5.11
CA ARG A 48 -3.50 6.98 -6.52
C ARG A 48 -3.48 5.68 -7.31
N GLU A 49 -2.49 4.81 -7.09
CA GLU A 49 -2.36 3.51 -7.78
C GLU A 49 -3.47 2.54 -7.40
N TYR A 50 -3.82 2.48 -6.11
CA TYR A 50 -4.89 1.64 -5.56
C TYR A 50 -6.29 2.29 -5.66
N GLY A 51 -6.38 3.59 -5.96
CA GLY A 51 -7.65 4.31 -6.03
C GLY A 51 -8.33 4.45 -4.66
N VAL A 52 -7.54 4.59 -3.59
CA VAL A 52 -8.02 4.64 -2.20
C VAL A 52 -7.58 5.94 -1.51
N SER A 53 -8.08 6.20 -0.31
CA SER A 53 -7.61 7.32 0.51
C SER A 53 -6.16 7.11 0.99
N VAL A 54 -5.42 8.21 1.18
CA VAL A 54 -4.09 8.18 1.83
C VAL A 54 -4.17 7.59 3.24
N GLY A 55 -5.29 7.78 3.94
CA GLY A 55 -5.56 7.18 5.24
C GLY A 55 -5.59 5.64 5.20
N SER A 56 -6.19 5.06 4.16
CA SER A 56 -6.22 3.61 3.93
C SER A 56 -4.81 3.06 3.72
N VAL A 57 -4.01 3.72 2.85
CA VAL A 57 -2.61 3.34 2.64
C VAL A 57 -1.80 3.48 3.92
N ARG A 58 -1.97 4.57 4.67
CA ARG A 58 -1.28 4.78 5.95
C ARG A 58 -1.59 3.65 6.93
N ARG A 59 -2.84 3.21 7.01
CA ARG A 59 -3.25 2.10 7.88
C ARG A 59 -2.67 0.76 7.41
N ALA A 60 -2.70 0.48 6.11
CA ALA A 60 -2.09 -0.71 5.52
C ALA A 60 -0.57 -0.79 5.80
N VAL A 61 0.15 0.30 5.53
CA VAL A 61 1.59 0.40 5.80
C VAL A 61 1.90 0.25 7.29
N LYS A 62 1.09 0.85 8.16
CA LYS A 62 1.26 0.68 9.61
C LYS A 62 1.09 -0.79 10.00
N HIS A 63 0.04 -1.45 9.51
CA HIS A 63 -0.21 -2.86 9.79
C HIS A 63 0.97 -3.77 9.39
N LEU A 64 1.53 -3.56 8.20
CA LEU A 64 2.71 -4.31 7.73
C LEU A 64 3.98 -3.98 8.52
N ALA A 65 4.12 -2.73 8.98
CA ALA A 65 5.24 -2.34 9.83
C ALA A 65 5.14 -2.96 11.24
N ASP A 66 3.94 -3.00 11.81
CA ASP A 66 3.67 -3.64 13.10
C ASP A 66 3.93 -5.17 13.02
N ARG A 67 3.79 -5.78 11.84
CA ARG A 67 4.13 -7.19 11.55
C ARG A 67 5.60 -7.43 11.21
N GLY A 68 6.42 -6.38 11.10
CA GLY A 68 7.85 -6.48 10.82
C GLY A 68 8.25 -6.49 9.34
N SER A 69 7.30 -6.58 8.40
CA SER A 69 7.59 -6.59 6.95
C SER A 69 8.09 -5.23 6.42
N LEU A 70 7.80 -4.15 7.15
CA LEU A 70 8.18 -2.79 6.79
C LEU A 70 8.78 -2.01 7.97
N ARG A 71 9.65 -1.05 7.66
CA ARG A 71 10.14 -0.07 8.63
C ARG A 71 9.88 1.36 8.15
N THR A 72 9.04 2.10 8.88
CA THR A 72 8.79 3.51 8.58
C THR A 72 9.80 4.40 9.30
N THR A 73 10.44 5.31 8.58
CA THR A 73 11.29 6.35 9.16
C THR A 73 10.69 7.72 8.89
N LYS A 74 10.37 8.46 9.96
CA LYS A 74 9.75 9.80 9.88
C LYS A 74 10.60 10.71 8.97
N GLY A 75 9.96 11.33 7.98
CA GLY A 75 10.61 12.20 7.00
C GLY A 75 11.47 11.50 5.93
N ARG A 76 11.73 10.19 6.05
CA ARG A 76 12.62 9.44 5.13
C ARG A 76 11.92 8.34 4.34
N GLY A 77 10.68 7.99 4.66
CA GLY A 77 9.87 7.02 3.90
C GLY A 77 9.69 5.68 4.61
N THR A 78 9.27 4.67 3.84
CA THR A 78 8.95 3.31 4.33
C THR A 78 9.78 2.28 3.59
N TYR A 79 10.59 1.51 4.32
CA TYR A 79 11.57 0.58 3.78
C TYR A 79 11.08 -0.86 3.94
N VAL A 80 11.43 -1.72 2.98
CA VAL A 80 11.19 -3.16 3.08
C VAL A 80 12.21 -3.76 4.05
N VAL A 81 11.75 -4.67 4.90
CA VAL A 81 12.62 -5.45 5.80
C VAL A 81 12.81 -6.83 5.17
N PRO A 82 14.06 -7.27 4.89
CA PRO A 82 14.36 -8.61 4.39
C PRO A 82 14.02 -9.71 5.39
#